data_AF-A0A7L4R781-F1
#
_entry.id   AF-A0A7L4R781-F1
#
_cell.length_a   1.000
_cell.length_b   1.000
_cell.length_c   1.000
_cell.angle_alpha   90.00
_cell.angle_beta   90.00
_cell.angle_gamma   90.00
#
_symmetry.space_group_name_H-M   'P 1'
#
loop_
_entity.id
_entity.type
_entity.pdbx_description
1 polymer ?
#
loop_
_entity_poly.entity_id
_entity_poly.type
_entity_poly.pdbx_seq_one_letter_code
_entity_poly.pdbx_strand_id
1 'polypeptide(L)' 'MQAVVNIGLLGHVDHGKTSLTKALTGKWTDTHSEEIKRGISIRLGYADT' A
#
# COMPACT_ATOMS: atom_id res chain seq x y z
N MET A 1 4.05 2.34 18.27
CA MET A 1 3.77 3.74 18.66
C MET A 1 2.59 4.21 17.83
N GLN A 2 1.84 5.22 18.25
CA GLN A 2 0.75 5.75 17.43
C GLN A 2 1.32 6.65 16.32
N ALA A 3 0.89 6.45 15.07
CA ALA A 3 1.24 7.34 13.97
C ALA A 3 0.80 8.78 14.25
N VAL A 4 1.72 9.73 14.09
CA VAL A 4 1.50 11.18 14.28
C VAL A 4 1.24 11.93 12.97
N VAL A 5 1.53 11.29 11.83
CA VAL A 5 1.32 11.83 10.49
C VAL A 5 0.90 10.70 9.55
N ASN A 6 -0.03 10.98 8.64
CA ASN A 6 -0.43 10.07 7.58
C ASN A 6 -0.02 10.67 6.22
N ILE A 7 0.61 9.86 5.38
CA ILE A 7 1.02 10.26 4.03
C ILE A 7 0.23 9.43 3.01
N GLY A 8 -0.53 10.11 2.15
CA GLY A 8 -1.27 9.45 1.08
C GLY A 8 -0.39 9.21 -0.15
N LEU A 9 -0.22 7.95 -0.54
CA LEU A 9 0.48 7.58 -1.78
C LEU A 9 -0.53 7.42 -2.92
N LEU A 10 -0.51 8.37 -3.85
CA LEU A 10 -1.40 8.45 -5.02
C LEU A 10 -0.58 8.48 -6.32
N GLY A 11 -1.21 8.19 -7.45
CA GLY A 11 -0.54 8.17 -8.76
C GLY A 11 -1.08 7.11 -9.72
N HIS A 12 -0.62 7.17 -10.98
CA HIS A 12 -1.06 6.29 -12.07
C HIS A 12 -0.90 4.80 -11.73
N VAL A 13 -1.78 3.95 -12.28
CA VAL A 13 -1.72 2.50 -12.07
C VAL A 13 -0.33 1.97 -12.38
N ASP A 14 0.14 1.00 -11.59
CA ASP A 14 1.45 0.34 -11.73
C ASP A 14 2.72 1.22 -11.61
N HIS A 15 2.59 2.48 -11.20
CA HIS A 15 3.76 3.34 -10.90
C HIS A 15 4.41 3.05 -9.53
N GLY A 16 4.22 1.84 -8.98
CA GLY A 16 4.98 1.38 -7.82
C GLY A 16 4.56 1.93 -6.45
N LYS A 17 3.34 2.47 -6.30
CA LYS A 17 2.83 2.98 -5.01
C LYS A 17 2.90 1.93 -3.89
N THR A 18 2.33 0.75 -4.10
CA THR A 18 2.35 -0.37 -3.14
C THR A 18 3.78 -0.83 -2.84
N SER A 19 4.63 -0.92 -3.88
CA SER A 19 6.04 -1.29 -3.72
C SER A 19 6.82 -0.27 -2.89
N LEU A 20 6.57 1.03 -3.08
CA LEU A 20 7.17 2.09 -2.28
C LEU A 20 6.68 2.04 -0.83
N THR A 21 5.38 1.83 -0.60
CA THR A 21 4.85 1.62 0.76
C THR A 21 5.57 0.49 1.48
N LYS A 22 5.77 -0.65 0.81
CA LYS A 22 6.50 -1.80 1.38
C LYS A 22 7.97 -1.48 1.64
N ALA A 23 8.63 -0.75 0.74
CA ALA A 23 10.02 -0.34 0.95
C ALA A 23 10.18 0.58 2.17
N LEU A 24 9.22 1.47 2.42
CA LEU A 24 9.24 2.41 3.55
C LEU A 24 8.82 1.79 4.89
N THR A 25 7.85 0.88 4.88
CA THR A 25 7.20 0.37 6.11
C THR A 25 7.48 -1.10 6.39
N GLY A 26 8.05 -1.83 5.43
CA GLY A 26 8.22 -3.29 5.48
C GLY A 26 6.93 -4.09 5.24
N LYS A 27 5.77 -3.44 5.11
CA LYS A 27 4.45 -4.09 4.99
C LYS A 27 3.86 -3.98 3.59
N TRP A 28 3.37 -5.10 3.06
CA TRP A 28 2.60 -5.13 1.82
C TRP A 28 1.12 -4.88 2.12
N THR A 29 0.49 -3.94 1.42
CA THR A 29 -0.86 -3.48 1.77
C THR A 29 -1.98 -4.23 1.05
N ASP A 30 -1.70 -4.81 -0.13
CA ASP A 30 -2.70 -5.55 -0.90
C ASP A 30 -2.83 -6.97 -0.31
N THR A 31 -3.82 -7.16 0.56
CA THR A 31 -3.97 -8.39 1.36
C THR A 31 -5.21 -9.19 0.98
N HIS A 32 -6.11 -8.61 0.17
CA HIS A 32 -7.32 -9.29 -0.22
C HIS A 32 -7.13 -10.17 -1.44
N SER A 33 -7.85 -11.30 -1.47
CA SER A 33 -7.74 -12.30 -2.53
C SER A 33 -7.92 -11.72 -3.94
N GLU A 34 -8.89 -10.82 -4.14
CA GLU A 34 -9.10 -10.18 -5.45
C GLU A 34 -7.97 -9.23 -5.85
N GLU A 35 -7.31 -8.56 -4.89
CA GLU A 35 -6.16 -7.69 -5.17
C GLU A 35 -4.97 -8.52 -5.63
N ILE A 36 -4.69 -9.61 -4.92
CA ILE A 36 -3.62 -10.56 -5.25
C ILE A 36 -3.88 -11.25 -6.60
N LYS A 37 -5.11 -11.71 -6.82
CA LYS A 37 -5.52 -12.40 -8.05
C LYS A 37 -5.39 -11.50 -9.29
N ARG A 38 -5.70 -10.21 -9.15
CA ARG A 38 -5.70 -9.25 -10.26
C ARG A 38 -4.41 -8.44 -10.37
N GLY A 39 -3.55 -8.48 -9.35
CA GLY A 39 -2.33 -7.68 -9.28
C GLY A 39 -2.58 -6.17 -9.17
N ILE A 40 -3.72 -5.75 -8.59
CA ILE A 40 -4.09 -4.34 -8.45
C ILE A 40 -4.59 -4.04 -7.04
N SER A 41 -4.30 -2.85 -6.52
CA SER A 41 -4.93 -2.34 -5.30
C SER A 41 -6.40 -2.00 -5.58
N ILE A 42 -7.31 -2.56 -4.79
CA ILE A 42 -8.77 -2.33 -4.92
C ILE A 42 -9.26 -1.53 -3.72
N ARG A 43 -8.73 -1.81 -2.53
CA ARG A 43 -9.05 -1.12 -1.28
C ARG A 43 -7.93 -0.16 -0.89
N LEU A 44 -8.25 0.74 0.04
CA LEU A 44 -7.24 1.61 0.64
C LEU A 44 -6.33 0.78 1.53
N GLY A 45 -5.04 0.73 1.14
CA GLY A 45 -3.99 0.13 1.94
C GLY A 45 -3.55 1.05 3.10
N TYR A 46 -3.16 0.45 4.23
CA TYR A 46 -2.55 1.15 5.36
C TYR A 46 -1.33 0.38 5.86
N ALA A 47 -0.25 1.11 6.15
CA ALA A 47 0.96 0.55 6.73
C ALA A 47 1.64 1.58 7.63
N ASP A 48 2.24 1.09 8.71
CA ASP A 48 3.01 1.85 9.71
C ASP A 48 4.14 0.93 10.22
N THR A 49 5.21 1.51 10.78
CA THR A 49 6.37 0.78 11.32
C THR A 49 6.06 0.13 12.67
#